data_AF-A0A6L6E7Y9-F1
#
_entry.id   AF-A0A6L6E7Y9-F1
#
_cell.length_a   1.000
_cell.length_b   1.000
_cell.length_c   1.000
_cell.angle_alpha   90.00
_cell.angle_beta   90.00
_cell.angle_gamma   90.00
#
_symmetry.space_group_name_H-M   'P 1'
#
loop_
_entity.id
_entity.type
_entity.pdbx_description
1 polymer ?
#
loop_
_entity_poly.entity_id
_entity_poly.type
_entity_poly.pdbx_seq_one_letter_code
_entity_poly.pdbx_strand_id
1 'polypeptide(L)'
;ASVSDWIYIPVGSTVTMTGDSGEIALCTARASEVFPVQHVPATDVPVEVRGSGRATRQVTNIATPSSFTAAHRINVCEVITPGGNLSSWPPHRHDGIGDCPTTNEEIYYFRIGRGESPHGDPTGQGLFHIYTVDGSVDDTVMIHDGDVYNVPEGYHGPTVAPPEYPMYFLNVLAGPGDERTMAFCDDPEHHWIRETWNTQTQDPRLPLTTASGRTEKS
;
A
#
# COMPACT_ATOMS: atom_id res chain seq x y z
N ALA A 1 15.86 -6.67 2.58
CA ALA A 1 14.90 -5.65 2.09
C ALA A 1 15.58 -4.29 1.90
N SER A 2 15.19 -3.58 0.85
CA SER A 2 15.47 -2.18 0.53
C SER A 2 14.27 -1.62 -0.23
N VAL A 3 14.23 -0.33 -0.49
CA VAL A 3 13.32 0.23 -1.49
C VAL A 3 13.66 -0.35 -2.86
N SER A 4 12.64 -0.70 -3.64
CA SER A 4 12.78 -1.24 -5.00
C SER A 4 12.89 -0.11 -6.02
N ASP A 5 13.65 -0.33 -7.09
CA ASP A 5 13.50 0.44 -8.33
C ASP A 5 12.21 0.02 -9.04
N TRP A 6 11.77 0.83 -10.00
CA TRP A 6 10.59 0.51 -10.81
C TRP A 6 10.65 1.10 -12.20
N ILE A 7 9.85 0.54 -13.11
CA ILE A 7 9.70 1.01 -14.47
C ILE A 7 8.22 1.11 -14.87
N TYR A 8 7.80 2.29 -15.35
CA TYR A 8 6.52 2.44 -16.03
C TYR A 8 6.67 1.98 -17.48
N ILE A 9 5.78 1.06 -17.86
CA ILE A 9 5.74 0.48 -19.20
C ILE A 9 4.49 1.00 -19.91
N PRO A 10 4.63 1.67 -21.07
CA PRO A 10 3.50 2.24 -21.80
C PRO A 10 2.54 1.19 -22.37
N VAL A 11 1.28 1.59 -22.58
CA VAL A 11 0.28 0.79 -23.31
C VAL A 11 0.82 0.35 -24.67
N GLY A 12 0.62 -0.92 -25.02
CA GLY A 12 1.06 -1.49 -26.30
C GLY A 12 2.52 -1.93 -26.36
N SER A 13 3.28 -1.75 -25.27
CA SER A 13 4.66 -2.23 -25.19
C SER A 13 4.72 -3.76 -25.14
N THR A 14 5.77 -4.32 -25.75
CA THR A 14 6.20 -5.70 -25.50
C THR A 14 7.38 -5.67 -24.55
N VAL A 15 7.33 -6.47 -23.48
CA VAL A 15 8.36 -6.49 -22.43
C VAL A 15 8.89 -7.90 -22.30
N THR A 16 10.22 -8.01 -22.24
CA THR A 16 10.92 -9.25 -21.91
C THR A 16 11.67 -9.04 -20.60
N MET A 17 11.42 -9.89 -19.61
CA MET A 17 12.10 -9.86 -18.32
C MET A 17 13.01 -11.08 -18.22
N THR A 18 14.28 -10.86 -17.86
CA THR A 18 15.28 -11.92 -17.67
C THR A 18 16.10 -11.63 -16.44
N GLY A 19 16.36 -12.64 -15.62
CA GLY A 19 17.20 -12.55 -14.44
C GLY A 19 17.49 -13.93 -13.87
N ASP A 20 18.54 -14.04 -13.05
CA ASP A 20 18.94 -15.31 -12.45
C ASP A 20 17.98 -15.73 -11.32
N SER A 21 17.60 -14.77 -10.47
CA SER A 21 16.66 -14.95 -9.37
C SER A 21 16.11 -13.59 -8.91
N GLY A 22 14.93 -13.59 -8.31
CA GLY A 22 14.28 -12.40 -7.80
C GLY A 22 12.77 -12.50 -7.87
N GLU A 23 12.11 -11.47 -7.37
CA GLU A 23 10.66 -11.34 -7.42
C GLU A 23 10.32 -10.02 -8.10
N ILE A 24 9.40 -10.07 -9.06
CA ILE A 24 8.95 -8.92 -9.83
C ILE A 24 7.44 -8.82 -9.68
N ALA A 25 6.96 -7.68 -9.22
CA ALA A 25 5.54 -7.36 -9.22
C ALA A 25 5.17 -6.67 -10.55
N LEU A 26 4.44 -7.38 -11.42
CA LEU A 26 3.88 -6.81 -12.64
C LEU A 26 2.48 -6.23 -12.35
N CYS A 27 2.43 -4.94 -12.06
CA CYS A 27 1.18 -4.23 -11.80
C CYS A 27 0.59 -3.71 -13.11
N THR A 28 -0.69 -4.00 -13.38
CA THR A 28 -1.35 -3.54 -14.62
C THR A 28 -2.70 -2.93 -14.33
N ALA A 29 -3.12 -1.99 -15.17
CA ALA A 29 -4.45 -1.41 -15.17
C ALA A 29 -4.88 -1.16 -16.62
N ARG A 30 -6.19 -1.08 -16.85
CA ARG A 30 -6.69 -0.62 -18.16
C ARG A 30 -6.25 0.82 -18.39
N ALA A 31 -5.77 1.12 -19.59
CA ALA A 31 -5.42 2.47 -19.98
C ALA A 31 -5.53 2.66 -21.50
N SER A 32 -5.89 3.87 -21.93
CA SER A 32 -5.96 4.29 -23.33
C SER A 32 -4.96 5.40 -23.67
N GLU A 33 -4.56 6.21 -22.69
CA GLU A 33 -3.54 7.22 -22.88
C GLU A 33 -2.14 6.60 -22.80
N VAL A 34 -1.26 7.06 -23.69
CA VAL A 34 0.11 6.57 -23.83
C VAL A 34 1.07 7.62 -23.26
N PHE A 35 1.88 7.21 -22.31
CA PHE A 35 2.96 8.00 -21.73
C PHE A 35 4.32 7.39 -22.09
N PRO A 36 5.44 8.13 -22.01
CA PRO A 36 6.77 7.57 -22.25
C PRO A 36 7.14 6.51 -21.21
N VAL A 37 8.02 5.57 -21.60
CA VAL A 37 8.66 4.66 -20.65
C VAL A 37 9.47 5.48 -19.65
N GLN A 38 9.40 5.12 -18.37
CA GLN A 38 10.15 5.78 -17.31
C GLN A 38 10.71 4.74 -16.35
N HIS A 39 12.03 4.69 -16.21
CA HIS A 39 12.68 3.97 -15.12
C HIS A 39 12.97 4.96 -13.98
N VAL A 40 12.72 4.54 -12.74
CA VAL A 40 13.02 5.29 -11.54
C VAL A 40 13.87 4.41 -10.63
N PRO A 41 15.15 4.77 -10.40
CA PRO A 41 16.00 4.00 -9.51
C PRO A 41 15.50 4.13 -8.06
N ALA A 42 15.78 3.12 -7.22
CA ALA A 42 15.36 3.09 -5.81
C ALA A 42 15.74 4.36 -5.02
N THR A 43 16.85 5.03 -5.37
CA THR A 43 17.31 6.27 -4.74
C THR A 43 16.39 7.46 -4.95
N ASP A 44 15.57 7.41 -5.99
CA ASP A 44 14.71 8.50 -6.42
C ASP A 44 13.24 8.25 -6.04
N VAL A 45 12.95 7.10 -5.41
CA VAL A 45 11.60 6.73 -4.95
C VAL A 45 11.31 7.42 -3.61
N PRO A 46 10.29 8.29 -3.51
CA PRO A 46 10.01 9.00 -2.27
C PRO A 46 9.51 8.08 -1.17
N VAL A 47 10.22 8.07 -0.04
CA VAL A 47 9.81 7.39 1.20
C VAL A 47 9.28 8.42 2.19
N GLU A 48 8.15 8.13 2.80
CA GLU A 48 7.54 8.96 3.84
C GLU A 48 7.07 8.12 5.04
N VAL A 49 6.96 8.76 6.19
CA VAL A 49 6.37 8.16 7.39
C VAL A 49 5.01 8.80 7.61
N ARG A 50 3.94 8.01 7.50
CA ARG A 50 2.54 8.45 7.68
C ARG A 50 1.97 7.94 8.99
N GLY A 51 0.91 8.60 9.45
CA GLY A 51 0.21 8.26 10.69
C GLY A 51 0.96 8.73 11.95
N SER A 52 0.48 8.31 13.11
CA SER A 52 1.10 8.56 14.40
C SER A 52 0.80 7.43 15.39
N GLY A 53 1.56 7.33 16.48
CA GLY A 53 1.40 6.28 17.49
C GLY A 53 1.47 4.88 16.87
N ARG A 54 0.48 4.03 17.19
CA ARG A 54 0.39 2.66 16.64
C ARG A 54 -0.14 2.62 15.20
N ALA A 55 -0.56 3.74 14.61
CA ALA A 55 -0.91 3.85 13.19
C ALA A 55 0.28 4.33 12.34
N THR A 56 1.48 4.45 12.92
CA THR A 56 2.67 4.89 12.18
C THR A 56 3.14 3.78 11.24
N ARG A 57 3.38 4.15 9.99
CA ARG A 57 3.82 3.27 8.89
C ARG A 57 4.73 4.00 7.93
N GLN A 58 5.61 3.25 7.26
CA GLN A 58 6.38 3.77 6.12
C GLN A 58 5.57 3.57 4.85
N VAL A 59 5.53 4.58 3.99
CA VAL A 59 4.99 4.50 2.62
C VAL A 59 6.10 4.80 1.63
N THR A 60 6.25 3.93 0.64
CA THR A 60 7.18 4.08 -0.48
C THR A 60 6.37 4.39 -1.73
N ASN A 61 6.50 5.60 -2.26
CA ASN A 61 5.64 6.11 -3.34
C ASN A 61 6.20 5.76 -4.72
N ILE A 62 5.80 4.62 -5.27
CA ILE A 62 6.19 4.15 -6.60
C ILE A 62 5.57 5.06 -7.68
N ALA A 63 4.30 4.86 -8.03
CA ALA A 63 3.61 5.54 -9.12
C ALA A 63 2.36 6.29 -8.63
N THR A 64 2.48 7.01 -7.52
CA THR A 64 1.37 7.81 -6.96
C THR A 64 1.19 9.11 -7.76
N PRO A 65 0.01 9.78 -7.69
CA PRO A 65 -0.21 11.05 -8.39
C PRO A 65 0.81 12.13 -8.04
N SER A 66 1.33 12.14 -6.81
CA SER A 66 2.34 13.09 -6.35
C SER A 66 3.78 12.71 -6.71
N SER A 67 4.08 11.40 -6.86
CA SER A 67 5.43 10.94 -7.21
C SER A 67 5.66 10.79 -8.72
N PHE A 68 4.62 10.58 -9.52
CA PHE A 68 4.76 10.33 -10.95
C PHE A 68 3.52 10.75 -11.75
N THR A 69 3.57 11.83 -12.52
CA THR A 69 2.38 12.34 -13.24
C THR A 69 2.14 11.68 -14.60
N ALA A 70 3.11 10.98 -15.17
CA ALA A 70 3.04 10.41 -16.52
C ALA A 70 2.44 8.99 -16.56
N ALA A 71 1.25 8.82 -16.00
CA ALA A 71 0.45 7.60 -16.13
C ALA A 71 -1.03 7.93 -16.20
N HIS A 72 -1.80 7.10 -16.89
CA HIS A 72 -3.23 7.32 -17.11
C HIS A 72 -4.07 7.02 -15.86
N ARG A 73 -4.08 5.76 -15.37
CA ARG A 73 -5.01 5.31 -14.33
C ARG A 73 -4.34 4.61 -13.14
N ILE A 74 -3.25 3.89 -13.38
CA ILE A 74 -2.61 3.09 -12.34
C ILE A 74 -1.96 3.99 -11.29
N ASN A 75 -2.15 3.63 -10.03
CA ASN A 75 -1.41 4.14 -8.88
C ASN A 75 -0.79 2.95 -8.16
N VAL A 76 0.46 3.12 -7.72
CA VAL A 76 1.19 2.06 -7.02
C VAL A 76 1.95 2.66 -5.84
N CYS A 77 1.85 2.05 -4.67
CA CYS A 77 2.70 2.34 -3.53
C CYS A 77 2.95 1.07 -2.70
N GLU A 78 3.98 1.11 -1.87
CA GLU A 78 4.23 0.06 -0.88
C GLU A 78 4.08 0.64 0.51
N VAL A 79 3.64 -0.19 1.46
CA VAL A 79 3.54 0.19 2.86
C VAL A 79 4.25 -0.84 3.72
N ILE A 80 5.05 -0.37 4.66
CA ILE A 80 5.65 -1.20 5.71
C ILE A 80 5.07 -0.78 7.07
N THR A 81 4.44 -1.75 7.73
CA THR A 81 3.82 -1.63 9.04
C THR A 81 4.67 -2.39 10.05
N PRO A 82 5.29 -1.70 11.02
CA PRO A 82 6.02 -2.37 12.09
C PRO A 82 5.12 -3.36 12.85
N GLY A 83 5.72 -4.43 13.38
CA GLY A 83 4.99 -5.34 14.28
C GLY A 83 4.37 -4.57 15.46
N GLY A 84 3.10 -4.85 15.74
CA GLY A 84 2.30 -4.20 16.78
C GLY A 84 1.66 -2.87 16.34
N ASN A 85 1.79 -2.51 15.06
CA ASN A 85 1.13 -1.33 14.48
C ASN A 85 -0.03 -1.74 13.55
N LEU A 86 -0.84 -0.74 13.20
CA LEU A 86 -1.95 -0.83 12.25
C LEU A 86 -1.64 -0.02 11.00
N SER A 87 -2.06 -0.54 9.86
CA SER A 87 -2.16 0.20 8.60
C SER A 87 -3.57 0.10 8.03
N SER A 88 -3.79 0.74 6.87
CA SER A 88 -5.10 1.19 6.39
C SER A 88 -6.01 1.73 7.51
N TRP A 89 -5.43 2.50 8.45
CA TRP A 89 -6.12 2.97 9.66
C TRP A 89 -6.03 4.50 9.83
N PRO A 90 -7.13 5.20 10.14
CA PRO A 90 -8.51 4.71 10.21
C PRO A 90 -9.01 4.12 8.87
N PRO A 91 -10.07 3.29 8.89
CA PRO A 91 -10.59 2.68 7.67
C PRO A 91 -11.07 3.75 6.71
N HIS A 92 -10.84 3.52 5.43
CA HIS A 92 -11.26 4.42 4.38
C HIS A 92 -11.73 3.63 3.17
N ARG A 93 -12.42 4.32 2.26
CA ARG A 93 -12.94 3.78 1.01
C ARG A 93 -12.74 4.75 -0.14
N HIS A 94 -12.84 4.23 -1.35
CA HIS A 94 -12.79 4.97 -2.60
C HIS A 94 -13.56 4.17 -3.67
N ASP A 95 -14.84 3.94 -3.41
CA ASP A 95 -15.72 3.04 -4.16
C ASP A 95 -16.68 3.76 -5.13
N GLY A 96 -16.73 5.09 -5.13
CA GLY A 96 -17.68 5.87 -5.94
C GLY A 96 -19.10 5.91 -5.35
N ILE A 97 -19.31 5.44 -4.11
CA ILE A 97 -20.64 5.26 -3.53
C ILE A 97 -20.99 6.40 -2.57
N GLY A 98 -22.07 7.11 -2.89
CA GLY A 98 -22.67 8.10 -1.99
C GLY A 98 -21.81 9.35 -1.85
N ASP A 99 -21.32 9.61 -0.64
CA ASP A 99 -20.46 10.75 -0.31
C ASP A 99 -18.99 10.54 -0.69
N CYS A 100 -18.64 9.36 -1.23
CA CYS A 100 -17.31 9.08 -1.73
C CYS A 100 -17.23 9.04 -3.25
N PRO A 101 -16.90 10.16 -3.93
CA PRO A 101 -16.92 10.23 -5.38
C PRO A 101 -15.72 9.55 -6.05
N THR A 102 -14.64 9.30 -5.32
CA THR A 102 -13.48 8.61 -5.87
C THR A 102 -13.79 7.14 -6.08
N THR A 103 -13.48 6.62 -7.26
CA THR A 103 -13.69 5.21 -7.62
C THR A 103 -12.36 4.60 -8.03
N ASN A 104 -11.83 3.71 -7.20
CA ASN A 104 -10.67 2.87 -7.46
C ASN A 104 -10.93 1.48 -6.86
N GLU A 105 -10.65 0.43 -7.63
CA GLU A 105 -10.36 -0.88 -7.05
C GLU A 105 -8.96 -0.82 -6.44
N GLU A 106 -8.73 -1.53 -5.33
CA GLU A 106 -7.41 -1.65 -4.71
C GLU A 106 -7.03 -3.11 -4.47
N ILE A 107 -5.86 -3.51 -4.97
CA ILE A 107 -5.25 -4.81 -4.71
C ILE A 107 -4.18 -4.64 -3.63
N TYR A 108 -4.17 -5.56 -2.66
CA TYR A 108 -3.12 -5.72 -1.67
C TYR A 108 -2.35 -7.01 -1.96
N TYR A 109 -1.03 -6.92 -2.10
CA TYR A 109 -0.15 -8.09 -2.03
C TYR A 109 0.65 -8.04 -0.73
N PHE A 110 0.44 -9.00 0.16
CA PHE A 110 1.04 -9.02 1.50
C PHE A 110 2.33 -9.82 1.52
N ARG A 111 3.35 -9.28 2.20
CA ARG A 111 4.49 -10.04 2.72
C ARG A 111 4.54 -9.89 4.22
N ILE A 112 4.59 -10.99 4.94
CA ILE A 112 4.55 -10.99 6.40
C ILE A 112 5.85 -11.60 6.92
N GLY A 113 6.67 -10.78 7.57
CA GLY A 113 7.92 -11.23 8.19
C GLY A 113 7.68 -11.88 9.55
N ARG A 114 8.75 -12.36 10.18
CA ARG A 114 8.76 -12.88 11.55
C ARG A 114 9.95 -12.33 12.32
N GLY A 115 9.70 -11.72 13.47
CA GLY A 115 10.70 -10.98 14.25
C GLY A 115 11.42 -9.96 13.38
N GLU A 116 12.74 -10.05 13.35
CA GLU A 116 13.59 -9.16 12.54
C GLU A 116 13.89 -9.74 11.13
N SER A 117 13.09 -10.67 10.59
CA SER A 117 13.33 -11.17 9.22
C SER A 117 13.33 -10.02 8.19
N PRO A 118 14.31 -9.97 7.27
CA PRO A 118 14.38 -8.94 6.24
C PRO A 118 13.47 -9.24 5.02
N HIS A 119 12.70 -10.34 5.06
CA HIS A 119 11.79 -10.80 4.02
C HIS A 119 10.57 -11.51 4.64
N GLY A 120 9.60 -11.89 3.81
CA GLY A 120 8.48 -12.72 4.21
C GLY A 120 8.90 -14.06 4.84
N ASP A 121 8.07 -14.58 5.74
CA ASP A 121 8.25 -15.87 6.42
C ASP A 121 7.01 -16.74 6.18
N PRO A 122 7.15 -18.04 5.84
CA PRO A 122 6.01 -18.94 5.60
C PRO A 122 5.06 -19.11 6.79
N THR A 123 5.49 -18.76 8.01
CA THR A 123 4.67 -18.76 9.23
C THR A 123 4.16 -17.36 9.61
N GLY A 124 4.45 -16.35 8.78
CA GLY A 124 3.98 -14.99 8.95
C GLY A 124 2.47 -14.89 8.81
N GLN A 125 1.83 -14.18 9.74
CA GLN A 125 0.39 -13.98 9.77
C GLN A 125 0.00 -12.57 10.25
N GLY A 126 -1.14 -12.08 9.78
CA GLY A 126 -1.77 -10.83 10.21
C GLY A 126 -3.29 -10.90 10.05
N LEU A 127 -3.96 -9.77 10.30
CA LEU A 127 -5.41 -9.65 10.07
C LEU A 127 -5.69 -8.52 9.10
N PHE A 128 -6.73 -8.67 8.30
CA PHE A 128 -7.26 -7.62 7.44
C PHE A 128 -8.78 -7.59 7.57
N HIS A 129 -9.33 -6.39 7.78
CA HIS A 129 -10.76 -6.19 7.92
C HIS A 129 -11.29 -5.35 6.76
N ILE A 130 -12.41 -5.79 6.16
CA ILE A 130 -13.07 -5.11 5.05
C ILE A 130 -14.58 -5.20 5.26
N TYR A 131 -15.28 -4.11 5.01
CA TYR A 131 -16.74 -4.06 5.13
C TYR A 131 -17.34 -3.03 4.16
N THR A 132 -18.50 -3.35 3.60
CA THR A 132 -19.21 -2.47 2.67
C THR A 132 -20.21 -1.58 3.38
N VAL A 133 -20.52 -0.43 2.78
CA VAL A 133 -21.44 0.57 3.35
C VAL A 133 -22.87 0.04 3.48
N ASP A 134 -23.26 -0.88 2.61
CA ASP A 134 -24.56 -1.54 2.66
C ASP A 134 -24.59 -2.75 3.64
N GLY A 135 -23.45 -3.09 4.25
CA GLY A 135 -23.29 -4.21 5.17
C GLY A 135 -23.41 -5.59 4.52
N SER A 136 -23.39 -5.69 3.19
CA SER A 136 -23.42 -6.98 2.49
C SER A 136 -22.13 -7.79 2.67
N VAL A 137 -21.02 -7.11 2.94
CA VAL A 137 -19.73 -7.70 3.33
C VAL A 137 -19.30 -7.08 4.66
N ASP A 138 -18.87 -7.94 5.58
CA ASP A 138 -18.24 -7.58 6.86
C ASP A 138 -17.34 -8.76 7.26
N ASP A 139 -16.11 -8.73 6.76
CA ASP A 139 -15.17 -9.84 6.87
C ASP A 139 -13.91 -9.42 7.62
N THR A 140 -13.43 -10.30 8.49
CA THR A 140 -12.07 -10.27 9.02
C THR A 140 -11.34 -11.52 8.58
N VAL A 141 -10.29 -11.35 7.79
CA VAL A 141 -9.51 -12.45 7.24
C VAL A 141 -8.14 -12.53 7.89
N MET A 142 -7.65 -13.76 8.10
CA MET A 142 -6.26 -14.00 8.43
C MET A 142 -5.45 -14.00 7.14
N ILE A 143 -4.47 -13.11 7.06
CA ILE A 143 -3.55 -12.98 5.92
C ILE A 143 -2.20 -13.61 6.25
N HIS A 144 -1.62 -14.31 5.29
CA HIS A 144 -0.32 -14.98 5.37
C HIS A 144 0.70 -14.35 4.40
N ASP A 145 1.97 -14.74 4.52
CA ASP A 145 3.00 -14.32 3.57
C ASP A 145 2.68 -14.75 2.14
N GLY A 146 2.63 -13.79 1.22
CA GLY A 146 2.34 -14.01 -0.19
C GLY A 146 0.86 -13.91 -0.58
N ASP A 147 -0.04 -13.67 0.38
CA ASP A 147 -1.47 -13.53 0.09
C ASP A 147 -1.76 -12.27 -0.74
N VAL A 148 -2.73 -12.39 -1.65
CA VAL A 148 -3.26 -11.28 -2.45
C VAL A 148 -4.73 -11.10 -2.12
N TYR A 149 -5.15 -9.86 -1.88
CA TYR A 149 -6.54 -9.50 -1.65
C TYR A 149 -6.99 -8.39 -2.62
N ASN A 150 -8.17 -8.56 -3.22
CA ASN A 150 -8.78 -7.56 -4.08
C ASN A 150 -9.92 -6.87 -3.34
N VAL A 151 -9.89 -5.55 -3.27
CA VAL A 151 -10.92 -4.71 -2.64
C VAL A 151 -11.63 -3.91 -3.75
N PRO A 152 -12.78 -4.39 -4.23
CA PRO A 152 -13.52 -3.68 -5.27
C PRO A 152 -14.27 -2.45 -4.72
N GLU A 153 -14.71 -2.51 -3.47
CA GLU A 153 -15.48 -1.46 -2.81
C GLU A 153 -15.44 -1.61 -1.28
N GLY A 154 -15.99 -0.62 -0.57
CA GLY A 154 -16.10 -0.63 0.88
C GLY A 154 -14.88 -0.11 1.62
N TYR A 155 -15.04 -0.01 2.93
CA TYR A 155 -13.99 0.34 3.86
C TYR A 155 -13.00 -0.82 3.97
N HIS A 156 -11.72 -0.51 3.84
CA HIS A 156 -10.65 -1.49 3.96
C HIS A 156 -9.63 -1.01 4.98
N GLY A 157 -9.40 -1.88 5.96
CA GLY A 157 -8.62 -1.62 7.14
C GLY A 157 -9.41 -1.83 8.43
N PRO A 158 -8.72 -2.11 9.55
CA PRO A 158 -7.27 -2.12 9.64
C PRO A 158 -6.62 -3.35 9.00
N THR A 159 -5.43 -3.14 8.43
CA THR A 159 -4.44 -4.21 8.31
C THR A 159 -3.66 -4.25 9.62
N VAL A 160 -3.79 -5.34 10.39
CA VAL A 160 -3.20 -5.48 11.72
C VAL A 160 -1.92 -6.30 11.59
N ALA A 161 -0.78 -5.70 11.92
CA ALA A 161 0.49 -6.40 12.06
C ALA A 161 0.67 -6.83 13.53
N PRO A 162 0.55 -8.13 13.87
CA PRO A 162 0.81 -8.56 15.24
C PRO A 162 2.26 -8.25 15.67
N PRO A 163 2.56 -8.16 16.98
CA PRO A 163 3.85 -7.67 17.48
C PRO A 163 5.09 -8.34 16.87
N GLU A 164 5.04 -9.66 16.69
CA GLU A 164 6.14 -10.46 16.16
C GLU A 164 6.18 -10.55 14.62
N TYR A 165 5.22 -9.94 13.92
CA TYR A 165 5.02 -10.12 12.48
C TYR A 165 4.93 -8.76 11.77
N PRO A 166 6.07 -8.12 11.43
CA PRO A 166 6.06 -6.92 10.61
C PRO A 166 5.45 -7.23 9.24
N MET A 167 4.67 -6.28 8.72
CA MET A 167 3.87 -6.46 7.52
C MET A 167 4.32 -5.49 6.44
N TYR A 168 4.53 -6.00 5.25
CA TYR A 168 4.63 -5.24 4.01
C TYR A 168 3.38 -5.50 3.17
N PHE A 169 2.91 -4.48 2.46
CA PHE A 169 2.03 -4.72 1.33
C PHE A 169 2.29 -3.77 0.17
N LEU A 170 2.14 -4.30 -1.05
CA LEU A 170 2.11 -3.55 -2.29
C LEU A 170 0.64 -3.26 -2.64
N ASN A 171 0.31 -1.97 -2.78
CA ASN A 171 -0.99 -1.53 -3.25
C ASN A 171 -0.94 -1.20 -4.74
N VAL A 172 -1.94 -1.70 -5.47
CA VAL A 172 -2.21 -1.33 -6.87
C VAL A 172 -3.63 -0.83 -6.95
N LEU A 173 -3.80 0.43 -7.33
CA LEU A 173 -5.10 1.06 -7.48
C LEU A 173 -5.32 1.52 -8.91
N ALA A 174 -6.53 1.36 -9.40
CA ALA A 174 -6.98 1.99 -10.63
C ALA A 174 -8.50 2.05 -10.67
N GLY A 175 -9.03 3.02 -11.41
CA GLY A 175 -10.47 3.15 -11.58
C GLY A 175 -10.88 3.95 -12.81
N PRO A 176 -12.19 4.05 -13.05
CA PRO A 176 -12.75 4.66 -14.25
C PRO A 176 -12.79 6.20 -14.20
N GLY A 177 -12.47 6.82 -13.07
CA GLY A 177 -12.46 8.28 -12.92
C GLY A 177 -11.62 8.99 -13.98
N ASP A 178 -12.04 10.20 -14.37
CA ASP A 178 -11.33 11.04 -15.35
C ASP A 178 -10.02 11.57 -14.76
N GLU A 179 -10.00 11.84 -13.46
CA GLU A 179 -8.79 12.24 -12.72
C GLU A 179 -8.13 11.03 -12.07
N ARG A 180 -6.83 10.88 -12.29
CA ARG A 180 -6.01 9.89 -11.60
C ARG A 180 -5.70 10.37 -10.18
N THR A 181 -6.31 9.74 -9.19
CA THR A 181 -6.21 10.16 -7.79
C THR A 181 -6.13 8.97 -6.83
N MET A 182 -5.60 9.24 -5.63
CA MET A 182 -5.66 8.36 -4.46
C MET A 182 -6.46 9.01 -3.32
N ALA A 183 -7.38 9.92 -3.66
CA ALA A 183 -8.33 10.46 -2.71
C ALA A 183 -9.22 9.33 -2.16
N PHE A 184 -9.69 9.52 -0.93
CA PHE A 184 -10.49 8.54 -0.20
C PHE A 184 -11.42 9.26 0.76
N CYS A 185 -12.35 8.50 1.31
CA CYS A 185 -13.27 8.95 2.34
C CYS A 185 -13.06 8.08 3.57
N ASP A 186 -12.79 8.72 4.70
CA ASP A 186 -12.71 8.01 5.98
C ASP A 186 -14.07 7.47 6.38
N ASP A 187 -14.06 6.43 7.21
CA ASP A 187 -15.24 6.03 7.95
C ASP A 187 -15.63 7.15 8.94
N PRO A 188 -16.83 7.76 8.84
CA PRO A 188 -17.29 8.78 9.76
C PRO A 188 -17.29 8.33 11.24
N GLU A 189 -17.51 7.05 11.52
CA GLU A 189 -17.49 6.49 12.88
C GLU A 189 -16.08 6.46 13.49
N HIS A 190 -15.04 6.52 12.65
CA HIS A 190 -13.64 6.38 13.05
C HIS A 190 -12.78 7.60 12.71
N HIS A 191 -13.30 8.58 11.96
CA HIS A 191 -12.56 9.77 11.51
C HIS A 191 -11.94 10.57 12.68
N TRP A 192 -12.61 10.63 13.83
CA TRP A 192 -12.14 11.31 15.05
C TRP A 192 -10.73 10.86 15.49
N ILE A 193 -10.31 9.64 15.13
CA ILE A 193 -8.98 9.10 15.46
C ILE A 193 -7.87 9.98 14.87
N ARG A 194 -8.09 10.59 13.71
CA ARG A 194 -7.09 11.48 13.08
C ARG A 194 -6.74 12.67 13.97
N GLU A 195 -7.71 13.21 14.71
CA GLU A 195 -7.46 14.32 15.64
C GLU A 195 -6.55 13.90 16.79
N THR A 196 -6.63 12.64 17.22
CA THR A 196 -5.77 12.10 18.29
C THR A 196 -4.30 12.03 17.90
N TRP A 197 -3.99 11.99 16.60
CA TRP A 197 -2.60 11.90 16.11
C TRP A 197 -1.81 13.18 16.37
N ASN A 198 -2.47 14.34 16.53
CA ASN A 198 -1.84 15.64 16.74
C ASN A 198 -1.00 15.72 18.02
N THR A 199 -1.26 14.84 18.99
CA THR A 199 -0.54 14.78 20.28
C THR A 199 0.33 13.54 20.44
N GLN A 200 0.31 12.64 19.45
CA GLN A 200 1.07 11.41 19.44
C GLN A 200 2.40 11.59 18.69
N THR A 201 3.40 10.81 19.07
CA THR A 201 4.65 10.73 18.34
C THR A 201 4.61 9.57 17.34
N GLN A 202 5.22 9.77 16.18
CA GLN A 202 5.45 8.69 15.22
C GLN A 202 6.35 7.61 15.84
N ASP A 203 6.12 6.36 15.43
CA ASP A 203 6.94 5.22 15.85
C ASP A 203 8.41 5.41 15.42
N PRO A 204 9.37 5.44 16.36
CA PRO A 204 10.76 5.77 16.06
C PRO A 204 11.48 4.69 15.23
N ARG A 205 10.90 3.48 15.10
CA ARG A 205 11.43 2.41 14.25
C ARG A 205 11.40 2.77 12.76
N LEU A 206 10.61 3.77 12.36
CA LEU A 206 10.41 4.12 10.95
C LEU A 206 11.30 5.29 10.48
N PRO A 207 11.64 5.38 9.17
CA PRO A 207 11.43 4.33 8.16
C PRO A 207 12.25 3.08 8.50
N LEU A 208 11.76 1.89 8.12
CA LEU A 208 12.42 0.59 8.30
C LEU A 208 13.38 0.26 7.15
N THR A 209 13.14 0.81 5.96
CA THR A 209 13.98 0.62 4.78
C THR A 209 14.21 1.94 4.04
N THR A 210 15.34 2.01 3.35
CA THR A 210 15.72 3.08 2.42
C THR A 210 16.25 2.44 1.13
N ALA A 211 16.62 3.25 0.14
CA ALA A 211 17.33 2.79 -1.05
C ALA A 211 18.64 2.04 -0.72
N SER A 212 19.30 2.39 0.39
CA SER A 212 20.56 1.76 0.82
C SER A 212 20.36 0.47 1.63
N GLY A 213 19.11 0.06 1.88
CA GLY A 213 18.79 -1.12 2.69
C GLY A 213 18.01 -0.80 3.96
N ARG A 214 17.97 -1.77 4.88
CA ARG A 214 17.29 -1.65 6.17
C ARG A 214 17.97 -0.59 7.04
N THR A 215 17.18 0.19 7.75
CA THR A 215 17.71 1.13 8.74
C THR A 215 18.04 0.39 10.03
N GLU A 216 19.25 0.56 10.55
CA GLU A 216 19.59 0.12 11.91
C GLU A 216 19.13 1.21 12.89
N LYS A 217 17.93 1.07 13.43
CA LYS A 217 17.45 1.92 14.54
C LYS A 217 17.21 1.05 15.76
N SER A 218 17.86 1.41 16.86
CA SER A 218 17.78 0.80 18.19
C SER A 218 16.47 1.09 18.89
#